data_AF-E7CXP2-F1
#
_entry.id   AF-E7CXP2-F1
#
_cell.length_a   1.000
_cell.length_b   1.000
_cell.length_c   1.000
_cell.angle_alpha   90.00
_cell.angle_beta   90.00
_cell.angle_gamma   90.00
#
_symmetry.space_group_name_H-M   'P 1'
#
loop_
_entity.id
_entity.type
_entity.pdbx_description
1 polymer ?
#
loop_
_entity_poly.entity_id
_entity_poly.type
_entity_poly.pdbx_seq_one_letter_code
_entity_poly.pdbx_strand_id
1 'polypeptide(L)'
;FTYFGKEYVEDKYGITEAPNTMDTVLDVASEVTFYGLEQYEEYPSLLEDQFGGSQRAAVTAAASACSTGFATGNAQTALSGWYLSMYLHKEQHARLGFYGYDLQDQCGASNVFSIRGDEGLPLELRGANYPNYAM
;
A
#
# COMPACT_ATOMS: atom_id res chain seq x y z
N PHE A 1 8.21 -6.64 -7.47
CA PHE A 1 7.56 -6.69 -6.13
C PHE A 1 6.18 -7.32 -6.20
N THR A 2 5.27 -6.87 -7.07
CA THR A 2 3.90 -7.43 -7.18
C THR A 2 3.85 -8.93 -7.49
N TYR A 3 4.76 -9.47 -8.30
CA TYR A 3 4.82 -10.92 -8.54
C TYR A 3 5.13 -11.72 -7.26
N PHE A 4 6.12 -11.27 -6.47
CA PHE A 4 6.41 -11.85 -5.15
C PHE A 4 5.17 -11.82 -4.25
N GLY A 5 4.49 -10.68 -4.15
CA GLY A 5 3.30 -10.57 -3.31
C GLY A 5 2.12 -11.42 -3.80
N LYS A 6 1.95 -11.57 -5.13
CA LYS A 6 0.95 -12.48 -5.70
C LYS A 6 1.26 -13.94 -5.34
N GLU A 7 2.52 -14.36 -5.48
CA GLU A 7 2.98 -15.72 -5.14
C GLU A 7 2.83 -16.01 -3.65
N TYR A 8 3.23 -15.07 -2.78
CA TYR A 8 3.01 -15.15 -1.34
C TYR A 8 1.54 -15.41 -0.97
N VAL A 9 0.63 -14.68 -1.62
CA VAL A 9 -0.81 -14.84 -1.41
C VAL A 9 -1.32 -16.17 -1.94
N GLU A 10 -0.91 -16.54 -3.15
CA GLU A 10 -1.31 -17.79 -3.81
C GLU A 10 -0.90 -19.01 -2.98
N ASP A 11 0.29 -19.01 -2.40
CA ASP A 11 0.82 -20.10 -1.57
C ASP A 11 0.18 -20.14 -0.17
N LYS A 12 -0.05 -18.99 0.46
CA LYS A 12 -0.51 -18.92 1.85
C LYS A 12 -2.02 -19.04 2.01
N TYR A 13 -2.76 -18.42 1.11
CA TYR A 13 -4.22 -18.29 1.20
C TYR A 13 -4.95 -18.90 0.00
N GLY A 14 -4.34 -18.85 -1.18
CA GLY A 14 -5.05 -18.93 -2.45
C GLY A 14 -5.59 -17.56 -2.87
N ILE A 15 -5.67 -17.33 -4.19
CA ILE A 15 -6.14 -16.07 -4.75
C ILE A 15 -7.62 -15.86 -4.39
N THR A 16 -7.93 -14.72 -3.78
CA THR A 16 -9.27 -14.28 -3.32
C THR A 16 -9.92 -15.09 -2.20
N GLU A 17 -9.16 -15.97 -1.55
CA GLU A 17 -9.67 -16.86 -0.48
C GLU A 17 -9.33 -16.37 0.94
N ALA A 18 -8.48 -15.34 1.06
CA ALA A 18 -8.12 -14.82 2.38
C ALA A 18 -9.29 -14.06 3.03
N PRO A 19 -9.44 -14.12 4.37
CA PRO A 19 -10.46 -13.34 5.07
C PRO A 19 -10.35 -11.85 4.76
N ASN A 20 -11.48 -11.21 4.47
CA ASN A 20 -11.52 -9.77 4.20
C ASN A 20 -11.50 -8.96 5.52
N THR A 21 -10.39 -9.04 6.26
CA THR A 21 -10.21 -8.41 7.59
C THR A 21 -8.87 -7.66 7.68
N MET A 22 -8.69 -6.91 8.78
CA MET A 22 -7.44 -6.21 9.04
C MET A 22 -6.26 -7.17 9.29
N ASP A 23 -6.50 -8.40 9.73
CA ASP A 23 -5.43 -9.38 9.93
C ASP A 23 -4.75 -9.73 8.60
N THR A 24 -5.53 -9.92 7.53
CA THR A 24 -4.99 -10.14 6.19
C THR A 24 -4.30 -8.90 5.63
N VAL A 25 -4.80 -7.70 5.94
CA VAL A 25 -4.12 -6.45 5.57
C VAL A 25 -2.75 -6.35 6.26
N LEU A 26 -2.70 -6.57 7.57
CA LEU A 26 -1.48 -6.51 8.36
C LEU A 26 -0.45 -7.53 7.89
N ASP A 27 -0.90 -8.73 7.53
CA ASP A 27 -0.03 -9.79 7.05
C ASP A 27 0.55 -9.47 5.66
N VAL A 28 -0.31 -9.37 4.65
CA VAL A 28 0.11 -9.31 3.25
C VAL A 28 0.80 -7.98 2.95
N ALA A 29 0.28 -6.86 3.44
CA ALA A 29 0.89 -5.57 3.15
C ALA A 29 2.25 -5.42 3.83
N SER A 30 2.41 -5.88 5.08
CA SER A 30 3.71 -5.80 5.76
C SER A 30 4.77 -6.64 5.07
N GLU A 31 4.46 -7.90 4.74
CA GLU A 31 5.39 -8.80 4.07
C GLU A 31 5.90 -8.21 2.75
N VAL A 32 4.97 -7.73 1.91
CA VAL A 32 5.31 -7.19 0.59
C VAL A 32 6.04 -5.85 0.71
N THR A 33 5.72 -5.05 1.74
CA THR A 33 6.45 -3.81 2.02
C THR A 33 7.89 -4.09 2.41
N PHE A 34 8.13 -5.02 3.35
CA PHE A 34 9.48 -5.37 3.78
C PHE A 34 10.29 -5.93 2.62
N TYR A 35 9.74 -6.87 1.85
CA TYR A 35 10.39 -7.37 0.64
C TYR A 35 10.79 -6.24 -0.31
N GLY A 36 9.87 -5.33 -0.63
CA GLY A 36 10.16 -4.21 -1.54
C GLY A 36 11.27 -3.28 -1.03
N LEU A 37 11.30 -2.99 0.27
CA LEU A 37 12.32 -2.15 0.89
C LEU A 37 13.68 -2.83 0.96
N GLU A 38 13.71 -4.12 1.28
CA GLU A 38 14.92 -4.96 1.24
C GLU A 38 15.55 -4.94 -0.15
N GLN A 39 14.77 -4.95 -1.24
CA GLN A 39 15.35 -4.89 -2.59
C GLN A 39 16.11 -3.58 -2.85
N TYR A 40 15.65 -2.44 -2.30
CA TYR A 40 16.42 -1.19 -2.40
C TYR A 40 17.66 -1.18 -1.51
N GLU A 41 17.67 -1.94 -0.42
CA GLU A 41 18.83 -2.11 0.47
C GLU A 41 19.88 -3.05 -0.12
N GLU A 42 19.45 -4.16 -0.74
CA GLU A 42 20.31 -5.18 -1.35
C GLU A 42 20.92 -4.73 -2.68
N TYR A 43 20.18 -3.95 -3.48
CA TYR A 43 20.61 -3.52 -4.81
C TYR A 43 20.81 -2.00 -4.87
N PRO A 44 22.01 -1.47 -4.58
CA PRO A 44 22.29 -0.03 -4.64
C PRO A 44 21.92 0.62 -5.99
N SER A 45 22.09 -0.09 -7.10
CA SER A 45 21.71 0.39 -8.43
C SER A 45 20.19 0.57 -8.58
N LEU A 46 19.37 -0.23 -7.89
CA LEU A 46 17.92 -0.07 -7.88
C LEU A 46 17.51 1.18 -7.08
N LEU A 47 18.16 1.42 -5.94
CA LEU A 47 17.96 2.62 -5.14
C LEU A 47 18.41 3.89 -5.89
N GLU A 48 19.47 3.80 -6.69
CA GLU A 48 19.95 4.90 -7.55
C GLU A 48 18.99 5.17 -8.72
N ASP A 49 18.48 4.13 -9.38
CA ASP A 49 17.48 4.26 -10.45
C ASP A 49 16.21 4.96 -9.93
N GLN A 50 15.68 4.49 -8.80
CA GLN A 50 14.56 5.11 -8.10
C GLN A 50 15.04 6.01 -6.96
N PHE A 51 15.87 7.00 -7.31
CA PHE A 51 16.50 7.91 -6.35
C PHE A 51 15.48 8.71 -5.51
N GLY A 52 14.30 8.99 -6.06
CA GLY A 52 13.26 9.76 -5.39
C GLY A 52 12.49 8.91 -4.38
N GLY A 53 12.39 9.36 -3.12
CA GLY A 53 11.63 8.67 -2.09
C GLY A 53 10.17 8.39 -2.48
N SER A 54 9.52 9.35 -3.15
CA SER A 54 8.14 9.23 -3.65
C SER A 54 7.97 8.12 -4.68
N GLN A 55 9.00 7.88 -5.51
CA GLN A 55 8.96 6.78 -6.49
C GLN A 55 8.92 5.44 -5.76
N ARG A 56 9.81 5.26 -4.79
CA ARG A 56 9.88 4.04 -3.98
C ARG A 56 8.64 3.85 -3.12
N ALA A 57 8.14 4.92 -2.49
CA ALA A 57 6.92 4.90 -1.71
C ALA A 57 5.73 4.41 -2.54
N ALA A 58 5.54 4.97 -3.73
CA ALA A 58 4.47 4.56 -4.64
C ALA A 58 4.63 3.10 -5.12
N VAL A 59 5.84 2.70 -5.53
CA VAL A 59 6.09 1.35 -6.07
C VAL A 59 5.88 0.27 -5.00
N THR A 60 6.42 0.47 -3.80
CA THR A 60 6.26 -0.48 -2.69
C THR A 60 4.81 -0.55 -2.24
N ALA A 61 4.14 0.59 -2.02
CA ALA A 61 2.74 0.59 -1.59
C ALA A 61 1.78 0.04 -2.65
N ALA A 62 2.03 0.28 -3.94
CA ALA A 62 1.27 -0.33 -5.02
C ALA A 62 1.36 -1.86 -4.98
N ALA A 63 2.57 -2.40 -4.78
CA ALA A 63 2.76 -3.84 -4.66
C ALA A 63 2.02 -4.41 -3.45
N SER A 64 2.13 -3.78 -2.28
CA SER A 64 1.44 -4.21 -1.05
C SER A 64 -0.08 -4.14 -1.19
N ALA A 65 -0.62 -3.07 -1.78
CA ALA A 65 -2.04 -2.89 -2.02
C ALA A 65 -2.60 -3.92 -3.00
N CYS A 66 -1.95 -4.09 -4.17
CA CYS A 66 -2.37 -5.08 -5.16
C CYS A 66 -2.35 -6.49 -4.59
N SER A 67 -1.32 -6.85 -3.82
CA SER A 67 -1.22 -8.18 -3.19
C SER A 67 -2.31 -8.39 -2.15
N THR A 68 -2.59 -7.38 -1.31
CA THR A 68 -3.71 -7.44 -0.36
C THR A 68 -5.07 -7.58 -1.07
N GLY A 69 -5.23 -6.91 -2.21
CA GLY A 69 -6.40 -7.06 -3.08
C GLY A 69 -6.51 -8.44 -3.73
N PHE A 70 -5.39 -9.03 -4.16
CA PHE A 70 -5.36 -10.42 -4.63
C PHE A 70 -5.76 -11.41 -3.55
N ALA A 71 -5.41 -11.15 -2.29
CA ALA A 71 -5.75 -12.02 -1.18
C ALA A 71 -7.24 -11.98 -0.84
N THR A 72 -7.79 -10.77 -0.72
CA THR A 72 -9.14 -10.55 -0.17
C THR A 72 -10.23 -10.43 -1.23
N GLY A 73 -9.86 -10.21 -2.50
CA GLY A 73 -10.83 -9.89 -3.56
C GLY A 73 -11.57 -8.57 -3.34
N ASN A 74 -11.03 -7.65 -2.52
CA ASN A 74 -11.71 -6.41 -2.15
C ASN A 74 -10.79 -5.19 -2.22
N ALA A 75 -11.23 -4.16 -2.95
CA ALA A 75 -10.44 -2.94 -3.17
C ALA A 75 -10.28 -2.06 -1.91
N GLN A 76 -11.18 -2.19 -0.93
CA GLN A 76 -11.14 -1.37 0.29
C GLN A 76 -10.06 -1.83 1.26
N THR A 77 -9.91 -3.15 1.45
CA THR A 77 -8.79 -3.71 2.21
C THR A 77 -7.48 -3.59 1.45
N ALA A 78 -7.48 -3.67 0.11
CA ALA A 78 -6.33 -3.31 -0.72
C ALA A 78 -5.85 -1.87 -0.44
N LEU A 79 -6.78 -0.91 -0.38
CA LEU A 79 -6.47 0.48 -0.04
C LEU A 79 -5.93 0.63 1.39
N SER A 80 -6.44 -0.15 2.33
CA SER A 80 -5.86 -0.21 3.68
C SER A 80 -4.42 -0.70 3.66
N GLY A 81 -4.10 -1.68 2.81
CA GLY A 81 -2.74 -2.19 2.61
C GLY A 81 -1.79 -1.15 1.99
N TRP A 82 -2.28 -0.31 1.08
CA TRP A 82 -1.51 0.84 0.57
C TRP A 82 -1.04 1.74 1.72
N TYR A 83 -1.97 2.19 2.57
CA TYR A 83 -1.63 3.13 3.64
C TYR A 83 -0.74 2.51 4.71
N LEU A 84 -0.94 1.22 5.04
CA LEU A 84 -0.05 0.51 5.95
C LEU A 84 1.39 0.45 5.40
N SER A 85 1.56 0.19 4.10
CA SER A 85 2.88 0.21 3.46
C SER A 85 3.57 1.56 3.60
N MET A 86 2.82 2.67 3.50
CA MET A 86 3.40 4.00 3.65
C MET A 86 3.91 4.25 5.07
N TYR A 87 3.17 3.80 6.08
CA TYR A 87 3.57 3.95 7.48
C TYR A 87 4.81 3.12 7.79
N LEU A 88 4.85 1.85 7.38
CA LEU A 88 6.01 0.99 7.59
C LEU A 88 7.26 1.53 6.90
N HIS A 89 7.14 1.97 5.64
CA HIS A 89 8.26 2.56 4.90
C HIS A 89 8.80 3.82 5.59
N LYS A 90 7.90 4.72 6.03
CA LYS A 90 8.29 5.94 6.74
C LYS A 90 9.16 5.62 7.96
N GLU A 91 8.76 4.65 8.77
CA GLU A 91 9.48 4.29 9.99
C GLU A 91 10.77 3.52 9.71
N GLN A 92 10.79 2.63 8.70
CA GLN A 92 11.98 1.84 8.37
C GLN A 92 13.15 2.71 7.88
N HIS A 93 12.88 3.70 7.03
CA HIS A 93 13.94 4.52 6.42
C HIS A 93 14.00 5.96 6.94
N ALA A 94 13.16 6.32 7.91
CA ALA A 94 13.01 7.69 8.43
C ALA A 94 12.76 8.74 7.32
N ARG A 95 12.17 8.31 6.21
CA ARG A 95 11.81 9.11 5.04
C ARG A 95 10.72 8.39 4.25
N LEU A 96 9.94 9.16 3.49
CA LEU A 96 8.92 8.60 2.60
C LEU A 96 9.00 9.30 1.23
N GLY A 97 8.19 10.33 1.00
CA GLY A 97 8.15 11.08 -0.26
C GLY A 97 8.58 12.54 -0.14
N PHE A 98 8.19 13.35 -1.11
CA PHE A 98 8.38 14.80 -1.12
C PHE A 98 7.52 15.50 -0.06
N TYR A 99 7.72 16.82 0.10
CA TYR A 99 6.91 17.62 1.03
C TYR A 99 5.41 17.60 0.67
N GLY A 100 4.61 16.94 1.50
CA GLY A 100 3.16 16.83 1.31
C GLY A 100 2.73 15.58 0.54
N TYR A 101 3.68 14.73 0.14
CA TYR A 101 3.41 13.44 -0.49
C TYR A 101 2.39 12.62 0.32
N ASP A 102 2.59 12.56 1.64
CA ASP A 102 1.78 11.75 2.54
C ASP A 102 0.55 12.46 3.11
N LEU A 103 0.09 13.58 2.52
CA LEU A 103 -1.16 14.22 2.95
C LEU A 103 -2.31 13.21 2.93
N GLN A 104 -2.47 12.52 1.80
CA GLN A 104 -3.50 11.51 1.65
C GLN A 104 -3.22 10.28 2.50
N ASP A 105 -1.95 9.92 2.69
CA ASP A 105 -1.58 8.71 3.41
C ASP A 105 -1.76 8.87 4.91
N GLN A 106 -1.52 10.05 5.48
CA GLN A 106 -1.80 10.34 6.89
C GLN A 106 -3.32 10.41 7.18
N CYS A 107 -4.13 10.89 6.24
CA CYS A 107 -5.60 10.80 6.33
C CYS A 107 -6.14 9.40 5.94
N GLY A 108 -5.31 8.57 5.33
CA GLY A 108 -5.71 7.39 4.58
C GLY A 108 -6.44 6.38 5.46
N ALA A 109 -5.76 5.85 6.48
CA ALA A 109 -6.29 4.78 7.31
C ALA A 109 -7.64 5.11 7.97
N SER A 110 -7.86 6.34 8.43
CA SER A 110 -9.15 6.75 9.00
C SER A 110 -10.26 6.85 7.94
N ASN A 111 -9.90 7.20 6.71
CA ASN A 111 -10.86 7.44 5.62
C ASN A 111 -11.09 6.23 4.71
N VAL A 112 -10.35 5.13 4.88
CA VAL A 112 -10.64 3.88 4.15
C VAL A 112 -12.04 3.40 4.49
N PHE A 113 -12.36 3.18 5.77
CA PHE A 113 -13.66 2.62 6.19
C PHE A 113 -14.61 3.68 6.75
N SER A 114 -14.32 4.97 6.54
CA SER A 114 -15.27 6.03 6.89
C SER A 114 -16.56 5.87 6.08
N ILE A 115 -17.66 6.37 6.66
CA ILE A 115 -18.98 6.43 6.03
C ILE A 115 -19.52 7.87 6.04
N ARG A 116 -18.67 8.86 6.36
CA ARG A 116 -19.04 10.28 6.39
C ARG A 116 -19.11 10.86 4.97
N GLY A 117 -19.82 11.97 4.81
CA GLY A 117 -20.21 12.51 3.50
C GLY A 117 -19.07 12.71 2.50
N ASP A 118 -17.98 13.35 2.90
CA ASP A 118 -16.82 13.68 2.06
C ASP A 118 -15.62 12.75 2.26
N GLU A 119 -15.82 11.61 2.92
CA GLU A 119 -14.76 10.63 3.24
C GLU A 119 -15.12 9.20 2.78
N GLY A 120 -16.35 8.77 3.04
CA GLY A 120 -16.77 7.39 2.83
C GLY A 120 -17.10 7.11 1.38
N LEU A 121 -16.20 6.42 0.69
CA LEU A 121 -16.41 6.00 -0.69
C LEU A 121 -15.62 4.72 -1.02
N PRO A 122 -16.23 3.72 -1.70
CA PRO A 122 -15.48 2.58 -2.25
C PRO A 122 -14.40 3.06 -3.21
N LEU A 123 -13.23 2.42 -3.19
CA LEU A 123 -12.08 2.85 -4.01
C LEU A 123 -12.43 2.97 -5.49
N GLU A 124 -13.24 2.07 -6.04
CA GLU A 124 -13.68 2.08 -7.44
C GLU A 124 -14.50 3.32 -7.83
N LEU A 125 -15.09 4.01 -6.85
CA LEU A 125 -15.84 5.26 -7.04
C LEU A 125 -15.02 6.51 -6.66
N ARG A 126 -13.85 6.35 -6.05
CA ARG A 126 -12.91 7.46 -5.82
C ARG A 126 -12.30 7.89 -7.14
N GLY A 127 -11.55 8.99 -7.09
CA GLY A 127 -10.80 9.48 -8.23
C GLY A 127 -10.02 10.72 -7.84
N ALA A 128 -9.45 11.40 -8.83
CA ALA A 128 -8.64 12.60 -8.61
C ALA A 128 -9.39 13.77 -7.91
N ASN A 129 -10.72 13.72 -7.84
CA ASN A 129 -11.53 14.72 -7.14
C ASN A 129 -12.02 14.26 -5.75
N TYR A 130 -11.60 13.08 -5.28
CA TYR A 130 -11.81 12.71 -3.87
C TYR A 130 -10.97 13.65 -2.99
N PRO A 131 -11.48 14.23 -1.90
CA PRO A 131 -10.85 15.38 -1.24
C PRO A 131 -9.37 15.20 -0.87
N ASN A 132 -8.99 14.02 -0.39
CA ASN A 132 -7.59 13.76 -0.02
C ASN A 132 -6.67 13.51 -1.24
N TYR A 133 -7.21 13.22 -2.43
CA TYR A 133 -6.43 12.80 -3.62
C TYR A 133 -6.26 13.92 -4.66
N ALA A 134 -6.72 15.13 -4.34
CA ALA A 134 -6.76 16.25 -5.27
C ALA A 134 -5.41 16.96 -5.48
N MET A 135 -4.38 16.57 -4.73
CA MET A 135 -3.02 17.13 -4.74
C MET A 135 -2.02 16.03 -4.41
#